data_AF-A0A3M8F992-F1
#
_entry.id   AF-A0A3M8F992-F1
#
_cell.length_a   1.000
_cell.length_b   1.000
_cell.length_c   1.000
_cell.angle_alpha   90.00
_cell.angle_beta   90.00
_cell.angle_gamma   90.00
#
_symmetry.space_group_name_H-M   'P 1'
#
loop_
_entity.id
_entity.type
_entity.pdbx_description
1 polymer ?
#
loop_
_entity_poly.entity_id
_entity_poly.type
_entity_poly.pdbx_seq_one_letter_code
_entity_poly.pdbx_strand_id
1 'polypeptide(L)'
;MPAAPLAVILTGPATPCRVGEPVAISVEVRNVSDRPLRMVGVLDGSEAGFRFPRYRPEITGPSAGAETDSVFWCGTVAPLHLRDVRLLMPGEGFDPRMAADGSAFFPLAAFLGFRPTAPGGYRFRLIVDTSAPAADEWLGMPSILNEEEIRRLLDEVPRGEYVSNTLDIEVLP
;
A
#
# COMPACT_ATOMS: atom_id res chain seq x y z
N MET A 1 18.23 16.69 -7.76
CA MET A 1 16.91 16.51 -7.11
C MET A 1 17.17 15.92 -5.73
N PRO A 2 16.51 16.39 -4.65
CA PRO A 2 16.63 15.72 -3.35
C PRO A 2 16.14 14.27 -3.47
N ALA A 3 16.76 13.36 -2.72
CA ALA A 3 16.32 11.97 -2.66
C ALA A 3 14.89 11.90 -2.09
N ALA A 4 14.08 10.97 -2.61
CA ALA A 4 12.74 10.75 -2.09
C ALA A 4 12.81 10.33 -0.60
N PRO A 5 11.98 10.90 0.30
CA PRO A 5 12.05 10.62 1.74
C PRO A 5 11.54 9.21 2.13
N LEU A 6 10.85 8.53 1.22
CA LEU A 6 10.29 7.20 1.41
C LEU A 6 10.83 6.24 0.36
N ALA A 7 11.15 5.02 0.79
CA ALA A 7 11.34 3.87 -0.07
C ALA A 7 10.17 2.89 0.09
N VAL A 8 9.69 2.34 -1.03
CA VAL A 8 8.73 1.25 -1.05
C VAL A 8 9.47 0.01 -1.53
N ILE A 9 9.36 -1.10 -0.81
CA ILE A 9 10.15 -2.30 -1.05
C ILE A 9 9.21 -3.49 -1.16
N LEU A 10 9.37 -4.26 -2.25
CA LEU A 10 8.72 -5.55 -2.45
C LEU A 10 9.75 -6.66 -2.31
N THR A 11 9.40 -7.67 -1.53
CA THR A 11 10.17 -8.91 -1.39
C THR A 11 9.29 -10.10 -1.76
N GLY A 12 9.83 -11.01 -2.57
CA GLY A 12 9.15 -12.22 -3.00
C GLY A 12 9.47 -13.44 -2.13
N PRO A 13 8.89 -14.60 -2.46
CA PRO A 13 9.16 -15.85 -1.76
C PRO A 13 10.60 -16.33 -2.01
N ALA A 14 11.18 -17.03 -1.03
CA ALA A 14 12.52 -17.61 -1.13
C ALA A 14 12.58 -18.87 -2.01
N THR A 15 11.43 -19.48 -2.30
CA THR A 15 11.29 -20.69 -3.11
C THR A 15 10.52 -20.40 -4.39
N PRO A 16 10.75 -21.15 -5.48
CA PRO A 16 9.99 -21.02 -6.71
C PRO A 16 8.48 -21.17 -6.47
N CYS A 17 7.69 -20.33 -7.13
CA CYS A 17 6.23 -20.43 -7.15
C CYS A 17 5.78 -21.46 -8.19
N ARG A 18 4.59 -22.04 -8.01
CA ARG A 18 3.93 -22.87 -9.02
C ARG A 18 2.60 -22.29 -9.46
N VAL A 19 2.13 -22.72 -10.62
CA VAL A 19 0.78 -22.41 -11.10
C VAL A 19 -0.27 -22.78 -10.05
N GLY A 20 -1.21 -21.86 -9.82
CA GLY A 20 -2.31 -22.01 -8.85
C GLY A 20 -1.95 -21.70 -7.40
N GLU A 21 -0.66 -21.68 -7.04
CA GLU A 21 -0.21 -21.32 -5.70
C GLU A 21 -0.25 -19.80 -5.49
N PRO A 22 -0.59 -19.32 -4.27
CA PRO A 22 -0.57 -17.89 -4.00
C PRO A 22 0.88 -17.39 -3.99
N VAL A 23 1.13 -16.25 -4.64
CA VAL A 23 2.45 -15.64 -4.64
C VAL A 23 2.60 -14.75 -3.39
N ALA A 24 3.41 -15.20 -2.43
CA ALA A 24 3.64 -14.46 -1.19
C ALA A 24 4.53 -13.23 -1.42
N ILE A 25 3.91 -12.05 -1.52
CA ILE A 25 4.62 -10.76 -1.62
C ILE A 25 4.63 -10.07 -0.25
N SER A 26 5.81 -9.72 0.22
CA SER A 26 6.01 -8.82 1.37
C SER A 26 6.18 -7.39 0.89
N VAL A 27 5.55 -6.45 1.61
CA VAL A 27 5.62 -5.01 1.34
C VAL A 27 6.22 -4.31 2.55
N GLU A 28 7.14 -3.38 2.29
CA GLU A 28 7.66 -2.48 3.31
C GLU A 28 7.63 -1.03 2.79
N VAL A 29 7.18 -0.11 3.64
CA VAL A 29 7.38 1.33 3.47
C VAL A 29 8.40 1.77 4.52
N ARG A 30 9.51 2.37 4.06
CA ARG A 30 10.65 2.75 4.90
C ARG A 30 10.94 4.24 4.80
N ASN A 31 11.19 4.87 5.95
CA ASN A 31 11.77 6.20 6.02
C ASN A 31 13.27 6.13 5.69
N VAL A 32 13.66 6.70 4.54
CA VAL A 32 15.06 6.76 4.09
C VAL A 32 15.66 8.17 4.24
N SER A 33 14.91 9.09 4.85
CA SER A 33 15.40 10.42 5.20
C SER A 33 16.15 10.41 6.54
N ASP A 34 16.78 11.54 6.87
CA ASP A 34 17.50 11.79 8.11
C ASP A 34 16.62 12.36 9.24
N ARG A 35 15.30 12.50 8.99
CA ARG A 35 14.33 13.05 9.93
C ARG A 35 13.13 12.12 10.13
N PRO A 36 12.45 12.17 11.28
CA PRO A 36 11.18 11.48 11.46
C PRO A 36 10.14 11.95 10.43
N LEU A 37 9.26 11.06 10.02
CA LEU A 37 8.12 11.37 9.15
C LEU A 37 6.89 10.61 9.57
N ARG A 38 5.72 11.07 9.14
CA ARG A 38 4.47 10.32 9.32
C ARG A 38 4.07 9.59 8.06
N MET A 39 3.47 8.41 8.23
CA MET A 39 2.94 7.62 7.15
C MET A 39 1.65 6.92 7.56
N VAL A 40 0.76 6.73 6.59
CA VAL A 40 -0.48 5.99 6.76
C VAL A 40 -0.42 4.73 5.91
N GLY A 41 -0.81 3.59 6.49
CA GLY A 41 -0.88 2.30 5.80
C GLY A 41 -2.00 2.24 4.76
N VAL A 42 -2.28 1.04 4.25
CA VAL A 42 -3.38 0.77 3.33
C VAL A 42 -4.68 0.90 4.11
N LEU A 43 -5.55 1.81 3.71
CA LEU A 43 -6.86 1.99 4.34
C LEU A 43 -7.97 1.38 3.47
N ASP A 44 -9.17 1.26 4.02
CA ASP A 44 -10.36 0.93 3.24
C ASP A 44 -10.51 1.92 2.06
N GLY A 45 -10.60 1.43 0.82
CA GLY A 45 -10.65 2.26 -0.39
C GLY A 45 -9.32 2.83 -0.91
N SER A 46 -8.20 2.58 -0.23
CA SER A 46 -6.86 2.99 -0.70
C SER A 46 -6.46 2.29 -2.01
N GLU A 47 -6.71 0.98 -2.11
CA GLU A 47 -6.35 0.19 -3.30
C GLU A 47 -7.30 0.46 -4.48
N ALA A 48 -8.59 0.64 -4.19
CA ALA A 48 -9.60 0.99 -5.19
C ALA A 48 -9.49 2.45 -5.67
N GLY A 49 -8.62 3.26 -5.08
CA GLY A 49 -8.38 4.66 -5.47
C GLY A 49 -9.41 5.66 -4.93
N PHE A 50 -10.33 5.23 -4.06
CA PHE A 50 -11.38 6.08 -3.49
C PHE A 50 -10.88 7.11 -2.48
N ARG A 51 -9.73 6.86 -1.86
CA ARG A 51 -9.07 7.81 -0.96
C ARG A 51 -7.56 7.67 -0.95
N PHE A 52 -6.91 8.63 -0.30
CA PHE A 52 -5.49 8.62 -0.04
C PHE A 52 -5.14 8.03 1.35
N PRO A 53 -3.95 7.46 1.52
CA PRO A 53 -2.96 7.21 0.47
C PRO A 53 -3.47 6.13 -0.49
N ARG A 54 -3.16 6.27 -1.79
CA ARG A 54 -3.52 5.27 -2.78
C ARG A 54 -2.39 4.26 -2.90
N TYR A 55 -2.71 2.99 -2.78
CA TYR A 55 -1.77 1.90 -3.01
C TYR A 55 -2.19 1.18 -4.27
N ARG A 56 -1.39 1.24 -5.33
CA ARG A 56 -1.71 0.67 -6.64
C ARG A 56 -0.75 -0.49 -6.93
N PRO A 57 -1.15 -1.74 -6.62
CA PRO A 57 -0.43 -2.92 -7.07
C PRO A 57 -0.49 -3.03 -8.59
N GLU A 58 0.66 -3.31 -9.20
CA GLU A 58 0.77 -3.67 -10.60
C GLU A 58 1.36 -5.07 -10.70
N ILE A 59 0.69 -5.94 -11.45
CA ILE A 59 1.16 -7.29 -11.78
C ILE A 59 1.14 -7.39 -13.30
N THR A 60 2.23 -7.85 -13.89
CA THR A 60 2.34 -8.12 -15.32
C THR A 60 2.91 -9.52 -15.54
N GLY A 61 2.46 -10.23 -16.57
CA GLY A 61 2.88 -11.60 -16.85
C GLY A 61 1.84 -12.38 -17.66
N PRO A 62 2.09 -13.66 -17.98
CA PRO A 62 1.28 -14.48 -18.89
C PRO A 62 -0.21 -14.57 -18.54
N SER A 63 -0.55 -14.49 -17.25
CA SER A 63 -1.94 -14.50 -16.76
C SER A 63 -2.29 -13.28 -15.91
N ALA A 64 -1.50 -12.21 -15.98
CA ALA A 64 -1.79 -11.00 -15.22
C ALA A 64 -2.99 -10.27 -15.84
N GLY A 65 -4.05 -10.04 -15.05
CA GLY A 65 -5.28 -9.37 -15.52
C GLY A 65 -6.51 -10.27 -15.64
N ALA A 66 -6.39 -11.56 -15.35
CA ALA A 66 -7.56 -12.41 -15.08
C ALA A 66 -8.04 -12.13 -13.65
N GLU A 67 -9.16 -11.41 -13.55
CA GLU A 67 -9.93 -11.12 -12.32
C GLU A 67 -9.30 -10.12 -11.35
N THR A 68 -9.61 -8.83 -11.54
CA THR A 68 -10.05 -8.02 -10.40
C THR A 68 -11.57 -8.08 -10.41
N ASP A 69 -12.15 -8.95 -9.58
CA ASP A 69 -13.58 -8.85 -9.27
C ASP A 69 -13.89 -7.41 -8.90
N SER A 70 -14.96 -6.86 -9.49
CA SER A 70 -15.38 -5.49 -9.21
C SER A 70 -15.50 -5.33 -7.70
N VAL A 71 -14.67 -4.48 -7.11
CA VAL A 71 -14.76 -4.18 -5.67
C VAL A 71 -16.18 -3.71 -5.42
N PHE A 72 -16.95 -4.49 -4.65
CA PHE A 72 -18.30 -4.12 -4.28
C PHE A 72 -18.21 -2.88 -3.37
N TRP A 73 -18.44 -1.71 -3.95
CA TRP A 73 -18.39 -0.45 -3.23
C TRP A 73 -19.75 -0.15 -2.61
N CYS A 74 -19.80 -0.07 -1.29
CA CYS A 74 -21.02 0.24 -0.53
C CYS A 74 -21.32 1.75 -0.44
N GLY A 75 -20.56 2.60 -1.15
CA GLY A 75 -20.76 4.05 -1.17
C GLY A 75 -19.95 4.85 -0.15
N THR A 76 -19.23 4.18 0.76
CA THR A 76 -18.46 4.83 1.85
C THR A 76 -17.13 4.13 2.08
N VAL A 77 -16.17 4.82 2.71
CA VAL A 77 -14.91 4.24 3.19
C VAL A 77 -14.74 4.56 4.67
N ALA A 78 -14.24 3.62 5.46
CA ALA A 78 -14.13 3.76 6.92
C ALA A 78 -13.32 5.01 7.35
N PRO A 79 -13.68 5.67 8.47
CA PRO A 79 -12.98 6.86 8.94
C PRO A 79 -11.52 6.59 9.29
N LEU A 80 -10.64 7.55 9.00
CA LEU A 80 -9.25 7.56 9.42
C LEU A 80 -9.15 7.88 10.91
N HIS A 81 -8.31 7.17 11.66
CA HIS A 81 -8.09 7.42 13.09
C HIS A 81 -6.66 7.90 13.36
N LEU A 82 -6.45 8.54 14.52
CA LEU A 82 -5.10 8.96 14.95
C LEU A 82 -4.08 7.80 14.95
N ARG A 83 -4.50 6.60 15.36
CA ARG A 83 -3.66 5.38 15.39
C ARG A 83 -3.28 4.85 14.00
N ASP A 84 -3.96 5.31 12.95
CA ASP A 84 -3.64 4.93 11.58
C ASP A 84 -2.49 5.79 11.02
N VAL A 85 -2.15 6.90 11.70
CA VAL A 85 -1.01 7.76 11.36
C VAL A 85 0.21 7.34 12.17
N ARG A 86 1.12 6.62 11.51
CA ARG A 86 2.34 6.09 12.12
C ARG A 86 3.49 7.09 12.02
N LEU A 87 4.20 7.30 13.12
CA LEU A 87 5.51 7.96 13.10
C LEU A 87 6.59 6.94 12.72
N LEU A 88 7.44 7.27 11.75
CA LEU A 88 8.60 6.48 11.36
C LEU A 88 9.87 7.26 11.64
N MET A 89 10.74 6.70 12.48
CA MET A 89 12.07 7.23 12.70
C MET A 89 12.97 7.00 11.48
N PRO A 90 14.08 7.74 11.32
CA PRO A 90 15.04 7.48 10.24
C PRO A 90 15.46 6.01 10.19
N GLY A 91 15.35 5.38 9.01
CA GLY A 91 15.66 3.97 8.79
C GLY A 91 14.56 2.98 9.22
N GLU A 92 13.54 3.43 9.94
CA GLU A 92 12.40 2.59 10.32
C GLU A 92 11.50 2.29 9.11
N GLY A 93 11.05 1.05 9.00
CA GLY A 93 10.03 0.64 8.05
C GLY A 93 8.95 -0.19 8.70
N PHE A 94 7.84 -0.33 7.99
CA PHE A 94 6.69 -1.11 8.41
C PHE A 94 5.98 -1.74 7.22
N ASP A 95 5.20 -2.81 7.46
CA ASP A 95 4.29 -3.35 6.46
C ASP A 95 2.99 -2.52 6.48
N PRO A 96 2.67 -1.78 5.39
CA PRO A 96 1.50 -0.90 5.37
C PRO A 96 0.18 -1.67 5.36
N ARG A 97 0.19 -2.99 5.23
CA ARG A 97 -0.99 -3.86 5.17
C ARG A 97 -1.35 -4.46 6.52
N MET A 98 -0.41 -4.43 7.46
CA MET A 98 -0.52 -5.13 8.74
C MET A 98 -0.93 -4.15 9.82
N ALA A 99 -2.09 -4.39 10.43
CA ALA A 99 -2.51 -3.68 11.62
C ALA A 99 -1.44 -3.81 12.72
N ALA A 100 -0.99 -2.68 13.25
CA ALA A 100 -0.11 -2.60 14.41
C ALA A 100 -0.73 -1.60 15.41
N ASP A 101 -0.65 -1.91 16.71
CA ASP A 101 -1.14 -1.01 17.77
C ASP A 101 -2.60 -0.56 17.59
N GLY A 102 -3.42 -1.45 17.01
CA GLY A 102 -4.85 -1.22 16.76
C GLY A 102 -5.18 -0.43 15.49
N SER A 103 -4.21 -0.16 14.61
CA SER A 103 -4.48 0.48 13.31
C SER A 103 -5.40 -0.38 12.42
N ALA A 104 -6.19 0.27 11.59
CA ALA A 104 -7.18 -0.37 10.72
C ALA A 104 -6.63 -0.56 9.29
N PHE A 105 -5.42 -1.09 9.17
CA PHE A 105 -4.82 -1.33 7.87
C PHE A 105 -5.41 -2.56 7.16
N PHE A 106 -5.53 -2.46 5.84
CA PHE A 106 -6.13 -3.48 4.97
C PHE A 106 -5.06 -4.21 4.15
N PRO A 107 -5.27 -5.48 3.80
CA PRO A 107 -4.42 -6.14 2.82
C PRO A 107 -4.55 -5.48 1.44
N LEU A 108 -3.52 -5.63 0.61
CA LEU A 108 -3.62 -5.37 -0.83
C LEU A 108 -4.22 -6.60 -1.50
N ALA A 109 -5.50 -6.53 -1.85
CA ALA A 109 -6.27 -7.64 -2.42
C ALA A 109 -5.63 -8.18 -3.69
N ALA A 110 -5.11 -7.32 -4.57
CA ALA A 110 -4.45 -7.75 -5.80
C ALA A 110 -3.22 -8.61 -5.51
N PHE A 111 -2.40 -8.29 -4.50
CA PHE A 111 -1.26 -9.14 -4.12
C PHE A 111 -1.68 -10.37 -3.32
N LEU A 112 -2.63 -10.22 -2.38
CA LEU A 112 -3.07 -11.32 -1.51
C LEU A 112 -3.81 -12.42 -2.30
N GLY A 113 -4.60 -12.01 -3.30
CA GLY A 113 -5.43 -12.91 -4.10
C GLY A 113 -4.71 -13.50 -5.32
N PHE A 114 -3.54 -12.98 -5.69
CA PHE A 114 -2.90 -13.37 -6.94
C PHE A 114 -2.44 -14.83 -6.94
N ARG A 115 -2.96 -15.58 -7.92
CA ARG A 115 -2.62 -16.97 -8.21
C ARG A 115 -2.36 -17.08 -9.73
N PRO A 116 -1.10 -17.29 -10.17
CA PRO A 116 -0.79 -17.39 -11.59
C PRO A 116 -1.45 -18.64 -12.17
N THR A 117 -2.07 -18.54 -13.34
CA THR A 117 -2.74 -19.67 -14.02
C THR A 117 -1.92 -20.22 -15.18
N ALA A 118 -0.75 -19.63 -15.44
CA ALA A 118 0.21 -20.06 -16.45
C ALA A 118 1.64 -19.96 -15.91
N PRO A 119 2.57 -20.83 -16.36
CA PRO A 119 3.97 -20.69 -16.01
C PRO A 119 4.62 -19.50 -16.74
N GLY A 120 5.76 -19.04 -16.21
CA GLY A 120 6.60 -17.99 -16.79
C GLY A 120 6.94 -16.86 -15.82
N GLY A 121 7.60 -15.83 -16.34
CA GLY A 121 8.02 -14.67 -15.56
C GLY A 121 6.88 -13.70 -15.29
N TYR A 122 6.68 -13.38 -14.01
CA TYR A 122 5.75 -12.35 -13.54
C TYR A 122 6.53 -11.20 -12.89
N ARG A 123 6.04 -9.99 -13.09
CA ARG A 123 6.63 -8.77 -12.55
C ARG A 123 5.63 -8.02 -11.70
N PHE A 124 6.08 -7.67 -10.50
CA PHE A 124 5.31 -6.97 -9.48
C PHE A 124 5.91 -5.60 -9.22
N ARG A 125 5.03 -4.59 -9.09
CA ARG A 125 5.36 -3.24 -8.62
C ARG A 125 4.25 -2.72 -7.72
N LEU A 126 4.59 -1.80 -6.84
CA LEU A 126 3.63 -1.08 -6.02
C LEU A 126 3.90 0.41 -6.15
N ILE A 127 2.84 1.17 -6.46
CA ILE A 127 2.89 2.62 -6.48
C ILE A 127 2.11 3.13 -5.27
N VAL A 128 2.75 3.90 -4.41
CA VAL A 128 2.14 4.58 -3.27
C VAL A 128 2.03 6.05 -3.58
N ASP A 129 0.80 6.56 -3.64
CA ASP A 129 0.52 7.96 -3.94
C ASP A 129 -0.06 8.64 -2.71
N THR A 130 0.66 9.64 -2.21
CA THR A 130 0.34 10.49 -1.07
C THR A 130 0.15 11.95 -1.49
N SER A 131 0.01 12.22 -2.79
CA SER A 131 0.07 13.57 -3.37
C SER A 131 -1.18 14.42 -3.10
N ALA A 132 -2.29 13.84 -2.62
CA ALA A 132 -3.50 14.60 -2.33
C ALA A 132 -3.22 15.81 -1.44
N PRO A 133 -3.56 17.03 -1.90
CA PRO A 133 -3.35 18.25 -1.13
C PRO A 133 -4.41 18.44 -0.05
N ALA A 134 -5.65 17.96 -0.26
CA ALA A 134 -6.73 18.15 0.68
C ALA A 134 -6.84 16.95 1.62
N ALA A 135 -6.85 17.19 2.93
CA ALA A 135 -7.03 16.14 3.93
C ALA A 135 -8.37 15.40 3.74
N ASP A 136 -9.42 16.05 3.21
CA ASP A 136 -10.73 15.44 2.94
C ASP A 136 -10.63 14.20 2.03
N GLU A 137 -9.63 14.16 1.16
CA GLU A 137 -9.35 13.02 0.28
C GLU A 137 -8.75 11.82 1.03
N TRP A 138 -8.47 11.94 2.34
CA TRP A 138 -7.90 10.90 3.21
C TRP A 138 -8.90 10.39 4.26
N LEU A 139 -9.73 11.30 4.78
CA LEU A 139 -10.45 11.15 6.05
C LEU A 139 -11.50 10.01 6.05
N GLY A 140 -12.19 9.78 4.94
CA GLY A 140 -13.29 8.81 4.89
C GLY A 140 -14.57 9.28 5.61
N MET A 141 -15.56 8.40 5.77
CA MET A 141 -16.89 8.73 6.35
C MET A 141 -17.43 7.59 7.23
N PRO A 142 -18.28 7.88 8.25
CA PRO A 142 -18.76 9.20 8.68
C PRO A 142 -17.74 10.00 9.51
N SER A 143 -18.13 11.22 9.95
CA SER A 143 -17.28 12.22 10.62
C SER A 143 -16.47 11.65 11.80
N ILE A 144 -15.27 12.18 11.98
CA ILE A 144 -14.20 11.58 12.78
C ILE A 144 -14.03 12.30 14.12
N LEU A 145 -13.77 11.54 15.19
CA LEU A 145 -13.25 12.11 16.45
C LEU A 145 -11.80 12.62 16.25
N ASN A 146 -11.51 13.84 16.69
CA ASN A 146 -10.19 14.49 16.58
C ASN A 146 -9.76 14.83 15.13
N GLU A 147 -10.72 15.18 14.27
CA GLU A 147 -10.45 15.52 12.86
C GLU A 147 -9.36 16.60 12.70
N GLU A 148 -9.39 17.67 13.50
CA GLU A 148 -8.38 18.74 13.46
C GLU A 148 -6.96 18.23 13.74
N GLU A 149 -6.82 17.32 14.70
CA GLU A 149 -5.52 16.73 15.04
C GLU A 149 -5.04 15.85 13.89
N ILE A 150 -5.91 14.99 13.34
CA ILE A 150 -5.58 14.13 12.19
C ILE A 150 -5.15 14.97 10.98
N ARG A 151 -5.85 16.06 10.69
CA ARG A 151 -5.47 17.00 9.62
C ARG A 151 -4.05 17.53 9.82
N ARG A 152 -3.72 17.97 11.05
CA ARG A 152 -2.37 18.38 11.42
C ARG A 152 -1.35 17.26 11.24
N LEU A 153 -1.70 16.02 11.59
CA LEU A 153 -0.77 14.89 11.40
C LEU A 153 -0.55 14.57 9.90
N LEU A 154 -1.57 14.72 9.07
CA LEU A 154 -1.50 14.50 7.62
C LEU A 154 -0.60 15.52 6.93
N ASP A 155 -0.48 16.74 7.45
CA ASP A 155 0.44 17.76 6.90
C ASP A 155 1.91 17.34 7.02
N GLU A 156 2.23 16.43 7.95
CA GLU A 156 3.57 15.87 8.12
C GLU A 156 3.83 14.62 7.25
N VAL A 157 2.83 14.13 6.52
CA VAL A 157 2.99 13.03 5.56
C VAL A 157 3.71 13.55 4.31
N PRO A 158 4.86 12.97 3.92
CA PRO A 158 5.56 13.40 2.71
C PRO A 158 4.68 13.23 1.47
N ARG A 159 4.41 14.33 0.76
CA ARG A 159 3.60 14.32 -0.47
C ARG A 159 4.42 13.86 -1.67
N GLY A 160 3.87 12.92 -2.44
CA GLY A 160 4.48 12.47 -3.67
C GLY A 160 3.95 11.13 -4.14
N GLU A 161 4.54 10.64 -5.23
CA GLU A 161 4.35 9.29 -5.72
C GLU A 161 5.65 8.51 -5.50
N TYR A 162 5.54 7.36 -4.84
CA TYR A 162 6.66 6.49 -4.49
C TYR A 162 6.46 5.14 -5.13
N VAL A 163 7.38 4.75 -5.99
CA VAL A 163 7.35 3.48 -6.71
C VAL A 163 8.31 2.52 -6.04
N SER A 164 7.88 1.27 -5.86
CA SER A 164 8.73 0.21 -5.36
C SER A 164 9.85 -0.20 -6.33
N ASN A 165 10.77 -1.02 -5.85
CA ASN A 165 11.55 -1.86 -6.75
C ASN A 165 10.63 -2.73 -7.62
N THR A 166 11.16 -3.14 -8.76
CA THR A 166 10.54 -4.18 -9.58
C THR A 166 10.93 -5.54 -9.00
N LEU A 167 9.94 -6.39 -8.76
CA LEU A 167 10.14 -7.74 -8.26
C LEU A 167 9.73 -8.72 -9.36
N ASP A 168 10.71 -9.41 -9.94
CA ASP A 168 10.48 -10.45 -10.94
C ASP A 168 10.45 -11.83 -10.25
N ILE A 169 9.43 -12.64 -10.54
CA ILE A 169 9.22 -13.98 -9.99
C ILE A 169 8.97 -14.95 -11.14
N GLU A 170 9.71 -16.06 -11.15
CA GLU A 170 9.45 -17.16 -12.07
C GLU A 170 8.42 -18.12 -11.49
N VAL A 171 7.38 -18.42 -12.28
CA VAL A 171 6.34 -19.38 -11.93
C VAL A 171 6.54 -20.66 -12.74
N LEU A 172 6.72 -21.76 -12.02
CA LEU A 172 6.87 -23.09 -12.59
C LEU A 172 5.49 -23.72 -12.86
N PRO A 173 5.41 -24.71 -13.76
CA PRO A 173 4.19 -25.49 -13.99
C PRO A 173 3.60 -26.12 -12.72
#